data_AF-A0A350T5U7-F1
#
_entry.id   AF-A0A350T5U7-F1
#
_cell.length_a   1.000
_cell.length_b   1.000
_cell.length_c   1.000
_cell.angle_alpha   90.00
_cell.angle_beta   90.00
_cell.angle_gamma   90.00
#
_symmetry.space_group_name_H-M   'P 1'
#
loop_
_entity.id
_entity.type
_entity.pdbx_description
1 polymer ?
#
loop_
_entity_poly.entity_id
_entity_poly.type
_entity_poly.pdbx_seq_one_letter_code
_entity_poly.pdbx_strand_id
1 'polypeptide(L)'
;NLDLRQGTVTLPTMLYLAQIDGTEEADTLRRVVGGDGVADEEYSRLAIRIEESGSIDAAINTARDHVANGLARLAFIEDPSLFGQFQAFANLALERTQ
;
A
#
# COMPACT_ATOMS: atom_id res chain seq x y z
N ASN A 1 6.40 1.02 -12.57
CA ASN A 1 7.63 1.76 -12.23
C ASN A 1 7.65 1.86 -10.71
N LEU A 2 8.13 0.81 -10.04
CA LEU A 2 7.91 0.58 -8.60
C LEU A 2 8.99 1.27 -7.75
N ASP A 3 8.57 1.89 -6.65
CA ASP A 3 9.34 2.68 -5.69
C ASP A 3 10.50 1.93 -4.98
N LEU A 4 10.68 0.63 -5.23
CA LEU A 4 11.69 -0.21 -4.56
C LEU A 4 13.12 0.28 -4.77
N ARG A 5 13.44 0.86 -5.93
CA ARG A 5 14.78 1.41 -6.21
C ARG A 5 15.10 2.67 -5.40
N GLN A 6 14.10 3.35 -4.84
CA GLN A 6 14.30 4.54 -4.03
C GLN A 6 14.53 4.20 -2.55
N GLY A 7 14.52 2.91 -2.16
CA GLY A 7 14.58 2.49 -0.77
C GLY A 7 13.30 2.79 0.02
N THR A 8 12.23 3.19 -0.66
CA THR A 8 10.95 3.51 -0.04
C THR A 8 10.22 2.21 0.30
N VAL A 9 10.05 1.94 1.59
CA VAL A 9 9.18 0.87 2.08
C VAL A 9 7.74 1.35 2.02
N THR A 10 6.97 0.80 1.08
CA THR A 10 5.55 1.11 0.93
C THR A 10 4.68 0.04 1.61
N LEU A 11 3.40 0.34 1.87
CA LEU A 11 2.49 -0.61 2.50
C LEU A 11 2.36 -1.94 1.73
N PRO A 12 2.23 -1.98 0.38
CA PRO A 12 2.27 -3.23 -0.37
C PRO A 12 3.55 -4.05 -0.11
N THR A 13 4.71 -3.39 0.02
CA THR A 13 5.99 -4.04 0.31
C THR A 13 6.00 -4.68 1.71
N MET A 14 5.47 -3.97 2.71
CA MET A 14 5.36 -4.50 4.08
C MET A 14 4.40 -5.69 4.16
N LEU A 15 3.25 -5.59 3.49
CA LEU A 15 2.25 -6.66 3.44
C LEU A 15 2.82 -7.89 2.74
N TYR A 16 3.55 -7.69 1.64
CA TYR A 16 4.21 -8.80 0.95
C TYR A 16 5.28 -9.45 1.83
N LEU A 17 6.14 -8.66 2.49
CA LEU A 17 7.15 -9.20 3.41
C LEU A 17 6.54 -10.07 4.52
N ALA A 18 5.38 -9.67 5.06
CA ALA A 18 4.68 -10.44 6.08
C ALA A 18 4.16 -11.80 5.56
N GLN A 19 3.87 -11.92 4.26
CA GLN A 19 3.44 -13.19 3.65
C GLN A 19 4.59 -14.18 3.46
N ILE A 20 5.78 -13.67 3.16
CA ILE A 20 6.96 -14.47 2.82
C ILE A 20 7.96 -14.59 3.98
N ASP A 21 7.60 -14.14 5.19
CA ASP A 21 8.52 -14.09 6.32
C ASP A 21 9.14 -15.47 6.61
N GLY A 22 10.44 -15.47 6.93
CA GLY A 22 11.24 -16.68 7.12
C GLY A 22 11.70 -17.40 5.84
N THR A 23 11.43 -16.84 4.65
CA THR A 23 11.94 -17.39 3.38
C THR A 23 13.18 -16.65 2.87
N GLU A 24 13.94 -17.26 1.96
CA GLU A 24 15.07 -16.63 1.26
C GLU A 24 14.64 -15.37 0.47
N GLU A 25 13.40 -15.37 -0.03
CA GLU A 25 12.83 -14.21 -0.71
C GLU A 25 12.61 -13.03 0.25
N ALA A 26 12.28 -13.30 1.52
CA ALA A 26 12.20 -12.24 2.55
C ALA A 26 13.56 -11.59 2.80
N ASP A 27 14.64 -12.37 2.83
CA ASP A 27 15.99 -11.84 2.98
C ASP A 27 16.42 -11.04 1.76
N THR A 28 16.05 -11.49 0.57
CA THR A 28 16.27 -10.76 -0.68
C THR A 28 15.52 -9.43 -0.68
N LEU A 29 14.25 -9.42 -0.25
CA LEU A 29 13.44 -8.21 -0.15
C LEU A 29 14.02 -7.23 0.89
N ARG A 30 14.51 -7.72 2.03
CA ARG A 30 15.19 -6.89 3.05
C ARG A 30 16.45 -6.23 2.48
N ARG A 31 17.27 -6.96 1.72
CA ARG A 31 18.45 -6.42 1.04
C ARG A 31 18.10 -5.37 -0.01
N VAL A 32 17.04 -5.60 -0.78
CA VAL A 32 16.51 -4.64 -1.76
C VAL A 32 16.07 -3.35 -1.09
N VAL A 33 15.32 -3.46 0.00
CA VAL A 33 14.89 -2.30 0.80
C VAL A 33 16.09 -1.57 1.43
N GLY A 34 17.10 -2.31 1.88
CA GLY A 34 18.32 -1.75 2.47
C GLY A 34 19.28 -1.10 1.46
N GLY A 35 19.08 -1.32 0.15
CA GLY A 35 19.98 -0.81 -0.89
C GLY A 35 21.31 -1.58 -0.99
N ASP A 36 21.40 -2.77 -0.40
CA ASP A 36 22.65 -3.52 -0.24
C ASP A 36 22.99 -4.37 -1.48
N GLY A 37 23.62 -3.73 -2.47
CA GLY A 37 24.33 -4.42 -3.57
C GLY A 37 23.45 -5.41 -4.33
N VAL A 38 22.25 -4.98 -4.70
CA VAL A 38 21.25 -5.80 -5.39
C VAL A 38 21.25 -5.53 -6.89
N ALA A 39 21.17 -6.59 -7.70
CA ALA A 39 21.14 -6.47 -9.16
C ALA A 39 19.78 -5.95 -9.66
N ASP A 40 19.78 -5.26 -10.81
CA ASP A 40 18.58 -4.67 -11.42
C ASP A 40 17.50 -5.73 -11.74
N GLU A 41 17.91 -6.95 -12.03
CA GLU A 41 17.03 -8.10 -12.27
C GLU A 41 16.30 -8.55 -10.99
N GLU A 42 16.92 -8.43 -9.83
CA GLU A 42 16.32 -8.80 -8.54
C GLU A 42 15.24 -7.79 -8.14
N TYR A 43 15.47 -6.48 -8.36
CA TYR A 43 14.44 -5.45 -8.20
C TYR A 43 13.22 -5.72 -9.09
N SER A 44 13.47 -6.02 -10.37
CA SER A 44 12.41 -6.25 -11.34
C SER A 44 11.60 -7.49 -11.00
N ARG A 45 12.27 -8.56 -10.55
CA ARG A 45 11.62 -9.80 -10.11
C ARG A 45 10.76 -9.57 -8.88
N LEU A 46 11.27 -8.89 -7.86
CA LEU A 46 10.50 -8.61 -6.64
C LEU A 46 9.33 -7.66 -6.91
N ALA A 47 9.48 -6.69 -7.81
CA ALA A 47 8.37 -5.83 -8.20
C ALA A 47 7.21 -6.63 -8.82
N ILE A 48 7.52 -7.55 -9.74
CA ILE A 48 6.52 -8.46 -10.34
C ILE A 48 5.88 -9.34 -9.26
N ARG A 49 6.68 -9.88 -8.34
CA ARG A 49 6.17 -10.73 -7.26
C ARG A 49 5.23 -9.98 -6.31
N ILE A 50 5.56 -8.75 -5.94
CA ILE A 50 4.69 -7.89 -5.12
C ILE A 50 3.38 -7.63 -5.86
N GLU A 51 3.42 -7.36 -7.16
CA GLU A 51 2.24 -7.16 -8.01
C GLU A 51 1.36 -8.42 -8.07
N GLU A 52 1.96 -9.60 -8.24
CA GLU A 52 1.26 -10.89 -8.28
C GLU A 52 0.76 -11.39 -6.92
N SER A 53 1.31 -10.88 -5.81
CA SER A 53 1.01 -11.37 -4.46
C SER A 53 -0.37 -10.97 -3.89
N GLY A 54 -1.09 -10.07 -4.58
CA GLY A 54 -2.30 -9.44 -4.04
C GLY A 54 -2.05 -8.43 -2.92
N SER A 55 -0.78 -8.12 -2.60
CA SER A 55 -0.44 -7.14 -1.56
C SER A 55 -0.85 -5.71 -1.94
N ILE A 56 -0.96 -5.42 -3.24
CA ILE A 56 -1.51 -4.16 -3.75
C ILE A 56 -3.00 -4.06 -3.39
N ASP A 57 -3.79 -5.10 -3.67
CA ASP A 57 -5.21 -5.13 -3.32
C ASP A 57 -5.43 -5.05 -1.81
N ALA A 58 -4.59 -5.71 -1.02
CA ALA A 58 -4.63 -5.62 0.43
C ALA A 58 -4.32 -4.19 0.94
N ALA A 59 -3.37 -3.49 0.32
CA ALA A 59 -3.09 -2.10 0.64
C ALA A 59 -4.27 -1.17 0.26
N ILE A 60 -4.91 -1.40 -0.89
CA ILE A 60 -6.12 -0.67 -1.31
C ILE A 60 -7.26 -0.91 -0.31
N ASN A 61 -7.47 -2.14 0.14
CA ASN A 61 -8.47 -2.46 1.16
C ASN A 61 -8.17 -1.75 2.48
N THR A 62 -6.90 -1.70 2.89
CA THR A 62 -6.48 -0.92 4.07
C THR A 62 -6.81 0.56 3.93
N ALA A 63 -6.59 1.14 2.74
CA ALA A 63 -6.97 2.54 2.46
C ALA A 63 -8.49 2.75 2.54
N ARG A 64 -9.29 1.80 2.02
CA ARG A 64 -10.76 1.82 2.12
C ARG A 64 -11.23 1.78 3.57
N ASP A 65 -10.63 0.92 4.39
CA ASP A 65 -10.94 0.82 5.82
C ASP A 65 -10.62 2.12 6.56
N HIS A 66 -9.51 2.79 6.21
CA HIS A 66 -9.19 4.10 6.77
C HIS A 66 -10.21 5.17 6.39
N VAL A 67 -10.69 5.19 5.14
CA VAL A 67 -11.76 6.10 4.71
C VAL A 67 -13.06 5.83 5.46
N ALA A 68 -13.49 4.57 5.54
CA ALA A 68 -14.69 4.17 6.25
C ALA A 68 -14.63 4.58 7.74
N ASN A 69 -13.50 4.31 8.40
CA ASN A 69 -13.26 4.71 9.78
C ASN A 69 -13.24 6.24 9.95
N GLY A 70 -12.66 6.97 9.00
CA GLY A 70 -12.66 8.43 8.97
C GLY A 70 -14.07 8.99 8.93
N LEU A 71 -14.91 8.49 8.03
CA LEU A 71 -16.31 8.91 7.88
C LEU A 71 -17.16 8.55 9.10
N ALA A 72 -16.95 7.37 9.69
CA ALA A 72 -17.62 6.97 10.92
C ALA A 72 -17.35 7.95 12.08
N ARG A 73 -16.12 8.50 12.16
CA ARG A 73 -15.77 9.53 13.15
C ARG A 73 -16.42 10.90 12.88
N LEU A 74 -16.89 11.15 11.66
CA LEU A 74 -17.60 12.37 11.28
C LEU A 74 -19.12 12.24 11.42
N ALA A 75 -19.63 11.11 11.92
CA ALA A 75 -21.07 10.86 12.07
C ALA A 75 -21.79 11.85 13.02
N PHE A 76 -21.05 12.63 13.81
CA PHE A 76 -21.60 13.69 14.65
C PHE A 76 -21.96 14.97 13.87
N ILE A 77 -21.52 15.09 12.61
CA ILE A 77 -21.85 16.25 11.77
C ILE A 77 -23.30 16.12 11.33
N GLU A 78 -24.16 16.99 11.89
CA GLU A 78 -25.59 17.00 11.59
C GLU A 78 -25.92 17.67 10.24
N ASP A 79 -25.01 18.49 9.69
CA ASP A 79 -25.15 19.13 8.38
C ASP A 79 -24.86 18.12 7.25
N PRO A 80 -25.88 17.70 6.47
CA PRO A 80 -25.70 16.70 5.42
C PRO A 80 -24.87 17.20 4.24
N SER A 81 -24.86 18.53 3.98
CA SER A 81 -24.06 19.12 2.92
C SER A 81 -22.57 19.08 3.28
N LEU A 82 -22.25 19.45 4.51
CA LEU A 82 -20.87 19.43 5.01
C LEU A 82 -20.36 17.98 5.11
N PHE A 83 -21.16 17.06 5.63
CA PHE A 83 -20.82 15.64 5.66
C PHE A 83 -20.60 15.08 4.24
N GLY A 84 -21.48 15.42 3.30
CA GLY A 84 -21.35 15.02 1.89
C GLY A 84 -20.05 15.51 1.24
N GLN A 85 -19.57 16.72 1.57
CA GLN A 85 -18.29 17.24 1.08
C GLN A 85 -17.10 16.44 1.62
N PHE A 86 -17.09 16.09 2.90
CA PHE A 86 -16.03 15.25 3.48
C PHE A 86 -16.04 13.84 2.87
N GLN A 87 -17.22 13.27 2.64
CA GLN A 87 -17.36 11.99 1.96
C GLN A 87 -16.83 12.03 0.53
N ALA A 88 -17.18 13.06 -0.25
CA ALA A 88 -16.67 13.23 -1.61
C ALA A 88 -15.13 13.37 -1.62
N PHE A 89 -14.56 14.15 -0.69
CA PHE A 89 -13.12 14.32 -0.59
C PHE A 89 -12.40 13.02 -0.22
N ALA A 90 -12.92 12.26 0.74
CA ALA A 90 -12.32 11.00 1.16
C ALA A 90 -12.41 9.93 0.05
N ASN A 91 -13.50 9.89 -0.71
CA ASN A 91 -13.65 8.98 -1.84
C ASN A 91 -12.75 9.33 -3.03
N LEU A 92 -12.52 10.62 -3.29
CA LEU A 92 -11.59 11.07 -4.34
C LEU A 92 -10.17 10.53 -4.13
N ALA A 93 -9.74 10.35 -2.88
CA ALA A 93 -8.44 9.75 -2.56
C ALA A 93 -8.36 8.27 -2.97
N LEU A 94 -9.48 7.55 -2.96
CA LEU A 94 -9.55 6.14 -3.36
C LEU A 94 -9.68 5.96 -4.88
N GLU A 95 -10.40 6.84 -5.57
CA GLU A 95 -10.56 6.77 -7.03
C GLU A 95 -9.23 6.86 -7.80
N ARG A 96 -8.22 7.53 -7.22
CA ARG A 96 -6.87 7.63 -7.79
C ARG A 96 -6.03 6.36 -7.67
N THR A 97 -6.54 5.36 -6.96
CA THR A 97 -5.87 4.06 -6.77
C THR A 97 -6.43 2.94 -7.65
N GLN A 98 -7.40 3.26 -8.53
CA GLN A 98 -7.93 2.37 -9.58
C GLN A 98 -7.21 2.55 -10.91
#